data_AF-A0A6B0HNJ8-F1
#
_entry.id   AF-A0A6B0HNJ8-F1
#
_cell.length_a   1.000
_cell.length_b   1.000
_cell.length_c   1.000
_cell.angle_alpha   90.00
_cell.angle_beta   90.00
_cell.angle_gamma   90.00
#
_symmetry.space_group_name_H-M   'P 1'
#
loop_
_entity.id
_entity.type
_entity.pdbx_description
1 polymer ?
#
loop_
_entity_poly.entity_id
_entity_poly.type
_entity_poly.pdbx_seq_one_letter_code
_entity_poly.pdbx_strand_id
1 'polypeptide(L)'
;MKKISFLIFYFIFCNIFILNILSAAGVKSKIDSKESKLQIAVSIAPLAFFVEKIAADKADAKIIVPNNKNAEFFEPDFKMIKTLENADMLVFIGMPFEKIYLEKMIKIKQDSKNAKKTEILRLDSIIPLERIKIHSKIKSLESNLQNKKEKELTQGLLQGKAVIQPSADSKENHHKHKENHDSHNEISHLWLSLNNAKIIAKEIAQNLISLDSKNANFYKENLAKLEQDIESSQGKIKEILKNMERRDFIVYHPLFEGFESEYNLIEHSLEKHGKKYGLQDILALSNFAKKIGVKRIFTQSENKDIKTLATSINAELVLINPMSKDYLKNLESIMEKIAKSYE
;
A
#
# COMPACT_ATOMS: atom_id res chain seq x y z
N MET A 1 27.92 -0.99 87.63
CA MET A 1 26.83 -1.69 86.91
C MET A 1 25.84 -0.75 86.21
N LYS A 2 25.39 0.37 86.83
CA LYS A 2 24.39 1.28 86.20
C LYS A 2 24.83 1.99 84.90
N LYS A 3 26.13 2.29 84.72
CA LYS A 3 26.64 2.96 83.49
C LYS A 3 26.74 2.03 82.27
N ILE A 4 27.00 0.74 82.49
CA ILE A 4 27.10 -0.27 81.41
C ILE A 4 25.71 -0.60 80.87
N SER A 5 24.70 -0.63 81.74
CA SER A 5 23.30 -0.85 81.33
C SER A 5 22.75 0.26 80.42
N PHE A 6 23.23 1.51 80.58
CA PHE A 6 22.79 2.65 79.77
C PHE A 6 23.39 2.62 78.35
N LEU A 7 24.65 2.19 78.23
CA LEU A 7 25.34 2.02 76.95
C LEU A 7 24.75 0.89 76.11
N ILE A 8 24.39 -0.23 76.74
CA ILE A 8 23.74 -1.36 76.05
C ILE A 8 22.34 -0.96 75.57
N PHE A 9 21.58 -0.22 76.38
CA PHE A 9 20.25 0.26 75.99
C PHE A 9 20.33 1.25 74.81
N TYR A 10 21.31 2.16 74.82
CA TYR A 10 21.55 3.10 73.71
C TYR A 10 21.99 2.38 72.42
N PHE A 11 22.82 1.35 72.52
CA PHE A 11 23.28 0.57 71.37
C PHE A 11 22.14 -0.23 70.73
N ILE A 12 21.24 -0.81 71.54
CA ILE A 12 20.05 -1.52 71.05
C ILE A 12 19.05 -0.54 70.43
N PHE A 13 18.86 0.65 71.03
CA PHE A 13 17.94 1.67 70.49
C PHE A 13 18.45 2.25 69.16
N CYS A 14 19.76 2.51 69.02
CA CYS A 14 20.36 2.95 67.75
C CYS A 14 20.24 1.89 66.64
N ASN A 15 20.40 0.59 66.96
CA ASN A 15 20.25 -0.47 65.95
C ASN A 15 18.79 -0.65 65.50
N ILE A 16 17.81 -0.49 66.40
CA ILE A 16 16.38 -0.52 66.05
C ILE A 16 15.98 0.72 65.23
N PHE A 17 16.59 1.88 65.50
CA PHE A 17 16.36 3.10 64.72
C PHE A 17 16.96 3.01 63.31
N ILE A 18 18.15 2.39 63.15
CA ILE A 18 18.79 2.15 61.85
C ILE A 18 18.01 1.10 61.03
N LEU A 19 17.44 0.06 61.65
CA LEU A 19 16.59 -0.92 60.94
C LEU A 19 15.27 -0.31 60.42
N ASN A 20 14.68 0.65 61.15
CA ASN A 20 13.46 1.34 60.70
C ASN A 20 13.74 2.35 59.58
N ILE A 21 14.93 2.94 59.51
CA ILE A 21 15.34 3.79 58.38
C ILE A 21 15.60 2.95 57.12
N LEU A 22 16.09 1.71 57.24
CA LEU A 22 16.26 0.82 56.09
C LEU A 22 14.94 0.29 55.51
N SER A 23 13.89 0.16 56.34
CA SER A 23 12.54 -0.20 55.84
C SER A 23 11.77 1.01 55.27
N ALA A 24 12.21 2.24 55.55
CA ALA A 24 11.67 3.49 54.99
C ALA A 24 12.45 4.01 53.76
N ALA A 25 13.60 3.41 53.45
CA ALA A 25 14.35 3.64 52.20
C ALA A 25 13.81 2.82 51.02
N GLY A 26 12.66 2.16 51.18
CA GLY A 26 11.82 1.67 50.09
C GLY A 26 11.07 2.81 49.39
N VAL A 27 11.78 3.88 49.01
CA VAL A 27 11.29 4.81 48.00
C VAL A 27 11.27 4.00 46.71
N LYS A 28 10.14 3.36 46.41
CA LYS A 28 9.74 3.10 45.03
C LYS A 28 9.66 4.47 44.37
N SER A 29 10.78 4.95 43.87
CA SER A 29 10.79 5.99 42.88
C SER A 29 9.97 5.42 41.74
N LYS A 30 8.73 5.89 41.65
CA LYS A 30 7.93 5.75 40.45
C LYS A 30 8.62 6.64 39.42
N ILE A 31 9.76 6.17 38.91
CA ILE A 31 10.34 6.64 37.67
C ILE A 31 9.35 6.15 36.63
N ASP A 32 8.24 6.87 36.47
CA ASP A 32 7.53 6.92 35.20
C ASP A 32 8.48 7.62 34.21
N SER A 33 9.57 6.94 33.84
CA SER A 33 10.23 7.23 32.58
C SER A 33 9.21 6.81 31.54
N LYS A 34 8.34 7.74 31.18
CA LYS A 34 7.49 7.61 29.99
C LYS A 34 8.47 7.54 28.83
N GLU A 35 8.91 6.32 28.52
CA GLU A 35 9.87 6.06 27.46
C GLU A 35 9.35 6.74 26.20
N SER A 36 10.20 7.56 25.58
CA SER A 36 9.83 8.27 24.38
C SER A 36 9.57 7.25 23.28
N LYS A 37 8.33 7.19 22.80
CA LYS A 37 7.94 6.32 21.70
C LYS A 37 8.76 6.60 20.45
N LEU A 38 9.08 5.56 19.68
CA LEU A 38 9.68 5.72 18.36
C LEU A 38 8.77 6.58 17.47
N GLN A 39 9.37 7.48 16.71
CA GLN A 39 8.64 8.33 15.77
C GLN A 39 8.84 7.80 14.36
N ILE A 40 7.82 7.16 13.78
CA ILE A 40 7.92 6.50 12.47
C ILE A 40 7.16 7.33 11.45
N ALA A 41 7.84 7.92 10.47
CA ALA A 41 7.16 8.59 9.37
C ALA A 41 6.92 7.60 8.23
N VAL A 42 5.69 7.55 7.73
CA VAL A 42 5.30 6.65 6.64
C VAL A 42 4.76 7.46 5.47
N SER A 43 5.08 7.06 4.24
CA SER A 43 4.75 7.84 3.06
C SER A 43 3.24 7.99 2.85
N ILE A 44 2.49 6.91 3.08
CA ILE A 44 1.04 6.83 2.82
C ILE A 44 0.28 6.19 3.99
N ALA A 45 -1.02 6.46 4.08
CA ALA A 45 -1.87 6.00 5.18
C ALA A 45 -1.94 4.46 5.36
N PRO A 46 -1.96 3.62 4.30
CA PRO A 46 -1.90 2.16 4.46
C PRO A 46 -0.65 1.68 5.21
N LEU A 47 0.51 2.35 5.07
CA LEU A 47 1.72 1.95 5.79
C LEU A 47 1.61 2.20 7.31
N ALA A 48 0.82 3.19 7.73
CA ALA A 48 0.59 3.45 9.15
C ALA A 48 -0.13 2.29 9.84
N PHE A 49 -1.02 1.59 9.12
CA PHE A 49 -1.70 0.40 9.64
C PHE A 49 -0.71 -0.66 10.12
N PHE A 50 0.33 -0.96 9.32
CA PHE A 50 1.34 -1.96 9.69
C PHE A 50 2.15 -1.53 10.90
N VAL A 51 2.61 -0.27 10.93
CA VAL A 51 3.35 0.28 12.08
C VAL A 51 2.52 0.20 13.35
N GLU A 52 1.26 0.62 13.31
CA GLU A 52 0.38 0.61 14.48
C GLU A 52 0.02 -0.79 14.95
N LYS A 53 -0.22 -1.72 14.02
CA LYS A 53 -0.48 -3.13 14.34
C LYS A 53 0.71 -3.81 15.00
N ILE A 54 1.93 -3.49 14.57
CA ILE A 54 3.15 -4.11 15.10
C ILE A 54 3.62 -3.42 16.38
N ALA A 55 3.67 -2.09 16.38
CA ALA A 55 4.31 -1.30 17.43
C ALA A 55 3.34 -0.81 18.52
N ALA A 56 2.04 -0.72 18.25
CA ALA A 56 1.01 -0.26 19.19
C ALA A 56 1.42 1.00 19.97
N ASP A 57 1.61 0.91 21.29
CA ASP A 57 1.99 2.04 22.15
C ASP A 57 3.49 2.34 22.15
N LYS A 58 4.32 1.55 21.47
CA LYS A 58 5.79 1.71 21.43
C LYS A 58 6.28 2.64 20.32
N ALA A 59 5.45 2.92 19.32
CA ALA A 59 5.77 3.85 18.25
C ALA A 59 4.55 4.67 17.85
N ASP A 60 4.77 5.91 17.41
CA ASP A 60 3.75 6.73 16.77
C ASP A 60 4.01 6.76 15.26
N ALA A 61 2.99 6.46 14.46
CA ALA A 61 3.04 6.52 13.00
C ALA A 61 2.55 7.88 12.50
N LYS A 62 3.42 8.61 11.78
CA LYS A 62 3.10 9.90 11.16
C LYS A 62 3.02 9.76 9.65
N ILE A 63 1.85 10.02 9.09
CA ILE A 63 1.61 9.90 7.65
C ILE A 63 2.10 11.18 6.96
N ILE A 64 2.91 11.01 5.92
CA ILE A 64 3.45 12.09 5.08
C ILE A 64 2.35 12.62 4.16
N VAL A 65 1.77 11.79 3.28
CA VAL A 65 0.69 12.26 2.41
C VAL A 65 -0.62 12.37 3.20
N PRO A 66 -1.18 13.57 3.38
CA PRO A 66 -2.45 13.72 4.10
C PRO A 66 -3.61 13.06 3.35
N ASN A 67 -4.62 12.56 4.08
CA ASN A 67 -5.76 11.84 3.50
C ASN A 67 -6.59 12.65 2.47
N ASN A 68 -6.45 13.98 2.43
CA ASN A 68 -7.13 14.86 1.49
C ASN A 68 -6.26 15.27 0.28
N LYS A 69 -5.10 14.65 0.09
CA LYS A 69 -4.18 14.92 -1.02
C LYS A 69 -4.02 13.69 -1.89
N ASN A 70 -3.85 13.90 -3.19
CA ASN A 70 -3.51 12.83 -4.11
C ASN A 70 -2.01 12.52 -3.99
N ALA A 71 -1.69 11.29 -3.60
CA ALA A 71 -0.32 10.82 -3.40
C ALA A 71 0.52 10.81 -4.70
N GLU A 72 -0.07 10.62 -5.88
CA GLU A 72 0.66 10.60 -7.15
C GLU A 72 1.24 11.97 -7.53
N PHE A 73 0.51 13.04 -7.21
CA PHE A 73 0.88 14.43 -7.50
C PHE A 73 1.27 15.21 -6.24
N PHE A 74 1.57 14.49 -5.16
CA PHE A 74 1.82 15.12 -3.88
C PHE A 74 3.18 15.83 -3.86
N GLU A 75 3.17 17.11 -3.54
CA GLU A 75 4.38 17.87 -3.28
C GLU A 75 4.52 18.15 -1.77
N PRO A 76 5.61 17.69 -1.12
CA PRO A 76 5.84 17.94 0.29
C PRO A 76 6.22 19.41 0.55
N ASP A 77 5.60 20.02 1.56
CA ASP A 77 5.99 21.35 2.02
C ASP A 77 7.16 21.31 3.02
N PHE A 78 7.77 22.47 3.27
CA PHE A 78 8.89 22.61 4.22
C PHE A 78 8.53 22.21 5.65
N LYS A 79 7.30 22.49 6.10
CA LYS A 79 6.85 22.16 7.45
C LYS A 79 6.85 20.64 7.65
N MET A 80 6.44 19.90 6.63
CA MET A 80 6.43 18.46 6.67
C MET A 80 7.83 17.87 6.61
N ILE A 81 8.72 18.41 5.78
CA ILE A 81 10.14 18.00 5.77
C ILE A 81 10.74 18.20 7.16
N LYS A 82 10.44 19.32 7.84
CA LYS A 82 10.86 19.54 9.22
C LYS A 82 10.33 18.48 10.18
N THR A 83 9.13 17.96 9.96
CA THR A 83 8.60 16.87 10.80
C THR A 83 9.34 15.54 10.63
N LEU A 84 10.08 15.35 9.53
CA LEU A 84 10.95 14.19 9.31
C LEU A 84 12.28 14.29 10.10
N GLU A 85 12.66 15.47 10.58
CA GLU A 85 13.91 15.67 11.34
C GLU A 85 13.94 14.83 12.63
N ASN A 86 12.78 14.63 13.24
CA ASN A 86 12.62 13.90 14.50
C ASN A 86 12.28 12.42 14.33
N ALA A 87 12.08 11.95 13.09
CA ALA A 87 11.71 10.56 12.85
C ALA A 87 12.89 9.61 13.17
N ASP A 88 12.59 8.50 13.84
CA ASP A 88 13.47 7.35 14.02
C ASP A 88 13.60 6.52 12.74
N MET A 89 12.51 6.47 11.96
CA MET A 89 12.43 5.69 10.74
C MET A 89 11.55 6.38 9.71
N LEU A 90 11.94 6.30 8.44
CA LEU A 90 11.11 6.69 7.29
C LEU A 90 10.76 5.44 6.47
N VAL A 91 9.48 5.25 6.17
CA VAL A 91 8.98 4.10 5.39
C VAL A 91 8.37 4.57 4.08
N PHE A 92 8.89 4.05 2.97
CA PHE A 92 8.53 4.42 1.60
C PHE A 92 8.18 3.17 0.80
N ILE A 93 7.21 3.28 -0.13
CA ILE A 93 6.64 2.15 -0.90
C ILE A 93 6.86 2.28 -2.41
N GLY A 94 7.60 3.29 -2.87
CA GLY A 94 7.93 3.53 -4.27
C GLY A 94 6.93 4.39 -5.04
N MET A 95 6.09 5.17 -4.36
CA MET A 95 5.13 6.06 -5.03
C MET A 95 5.85 7.08 -5.92
N PRO A 96 5.21 7.57 -7.01
CA PRO A 96 5.83 8.53 -7.93
C PRO A 96 6.44 9.75 -7.24
N PHE A 97 5.73 10.35 -6.28
CA PHE A 97 6.24 11.50 -5.53
C PHE A 97 7.49 11.17 -4.70
N GLU A 98 7.61 9.94 -4.20
CA GLU A 98 8.77 9.52 -3.42
C GLU A 98 10.01 9.55 -4.32
N LYS A 99 9.92 9.06 -5.56
CA LYS A 99 11.04 9.09 -6.50
C LYS A 99 11.51 10.51 -6.81
N ILE A 100 10.58 11.47 -6.86
CA ILE A 100 10.87 12.87 -7.18
C ILE A 100 11.48 13.60 -5.98
N TYR A 101 10.91 13.40 -4.78
CA TYR A 101 11.20 14.25 -3.63
C TYR A 101 12.06 13.59 -2.55
N LEU A 102 12.23 12.27 -2.54
CA LEU A 102 12.93 11.55 -1.47
C LEU A 102 14.36 12.03 -1.28
N GLU A 103 15.16 12.12 -2.34
CA GLU A 103 16.55 12.57 -2.24
C GLU A 103 16.64 13.99 -1.65
N LYS A 104 15.73 14.87 -2.07
CA LYS A 104 15.63 16.23 -1.54
C LYS A 104 15.26 16.22 -0.05
N MET A 105 14.29 15.38 0.36
CA MET A 105 13.91 15.24 1.77
C MET A 105 15.08 14.74 2.62
N ILE A 106 15.79 13.70 2.16
CA ILE A 106 16.94 13.11 2.85
C ILE A 106 18.06 14.15 2.97
N LYS A 107 18.37 14.86 1.88
CA LYS A 107 19.41 15.89 1.87
C LYS A 107 19.11 17.02 2.86
N ILE A 108 17.90 17.57 2.84
CA ILE A 108 17.49 18.63 3.78
C ILE A 108 17.65 18.17 5.23
N LYS A 109 17.31 16.91 5.51
CA LYS A 109 17.47 16.33 6.84
C LYS A 109 18.95 16.13 7.21
N GLN A 110 19.79 15.66 6.30
CA GLN A 110 21.23 15.50 6.54
C GLN A 110 21.93 16.84 6.78
N ASP A 111 21.50 17.89 6.10
CA ASP A 111 22.03 19.26 6.27
C ASP A 111 21.57 19.91 7.59
N SER A 112 20.55 19.36 8.25
CA SER A 112 20.03 19.89 9.52
C SER A 112 20.90 19.47 10.70
N LYS A 113 21.52 20.47 11.36
CA LYS A 113 22.42 20.29 12.52
C LYS A 113 21.80 19.55 13.70
N ASN A 114 20.46 19.49 13.77
CA ASN A 114 19.71 18.88 14.87
C ASN A 114 18.96 17.60 14.45
N ALA A 115 19.18 17.07 13.25
CA ALA A 115 18.47 15.88 12.80
C ALA A 115 18.86 14.66 13.61
N LYS A 116 17.85 13.90 14.06
CA LYS A 116 18.05 12.57 14.63
C LYS A 116 18.60 11.63 13.55
N LYS A 117 19.46 10.70 13.94
CA LYS A 117 19.82 9.55 13.08
C LYS A 117 18.55 8.77 12.77
N THR A 118 18.34 8.44 11.50
CA THR A 118 17.08 7.89 11.03
C THR A 118 17.31 6.72 10.10
N GLU A 119 16.59 5.64 10.34
CA GLU A 119 16.55 4.48 9.46
C GLU A 119 15.66 4.76 8.24
N ILE A 120 16.05 4.30 7.05
CA ILE A 120 15.28 4.52 5.82
C ILE A 120 14.92 3.18 5.22
N LEU A 121 13.63 2.84 5.25
CA LEU A 121 13.09 1.62 4.67
C LEU A 121 12.44 1.92 3.31
N ARG A 122 13.06 1.39 2.26
CA ARG A 122 12.59 1.44 0.86
C ARG A 122 11.96 0.12 0.47
N LEU A 123 10.65 -0.01 0.63
CA LEU A 123 9.93 -1.26 0.36
C LEU A 123 9.91 -1.60 -1.13
N ASP A 124 9.97 -0.61 -2.02
CA ASP A 124 10.05 -0.81 -3.47
C ASP A 124 11.36 -1.46 -3.94
N SER A 125 12.41 -1.38 -3.11
CA SER A 125 13.68 -2.09 -3.35
C SER A 125 13.68 -3.53 -2.82
N ILE A 126 12.71 -3.88 -1.98
CA ILE A 126 12.61 -5.19 -1.30
C ILE A 126 11.53 -6.06 -1.93
N ILE A 127 10.38 -5.47 -2.26
CA ILE A 127 9.28 -6.15 -2.92
C ILE A 127 9.73 -6.54 -4.34
N PRO A 128 9.58 -7.82 -4.76
CA PRO A 128 10.15 -8.31 -6.01
C PRO A 128 9.37 -7.79 -7.23
N LEU A 129 9.68 -6.56 -7.66
CA LEU A 129 9.00 -5.86 -8.75
C LEU A 129 9.11 -6.59 -10.09
N GLU A 130 10.21 -7.30 -10.36
CA GLU A 130 10.42 -7.99 -11.64
C GLU A 130 9.37 -9.05 -11.91
N ARG A 131 8.90 -9.76 -10.88
CA ARG A 131 7.78 -10.72 -11.03
C ARG A 131 6.50 -10.01 -11.47
N ILE A 132 6.21 -8.85 -10.87
CA ILE A 132 5.01 -8.05 -11.15
C ILE A 132 5.11 -7.45 -12.56
N LYS A 133 6.28 -6.95 -12.96
CA LYS A 133 6.54 -6.41 -14.31
C LYS A 133 6.39 -7.47 -15.40
N ILE A 134 6.91 -8.69 -15.16
CA ILE A 134 6.76 -9.79 -16.12
C ILE A 134 5.28 -10.15 -16.28
N HIS A 135 4.55 -10.28 -15.17
CA HIS A 135 3.13 -10.60 -15.22
C HIS A 135 2.31 -9.50 -15.91
N SER A 136 2.55 -8.23 -15.59
CA SER A 136 1.86 -7.11 -16.26
C SER A 136 2.20 -7.06 -17.75
N LYS A 137 3.44 -7.36 -18.14
CA LYS A 137 3.84 -7.43 -19.54
C LYS A 137 3.16 -8.59 -20.27
N ILE A 138 3.10 -9.78 -19.68
CA ILE A 138 2.34 -10.93 -20.24
C ILE A 138 0.88 -10.54 -20.46
N LYS A 139 0.23 -9.96 -19.45
CA LYS A 139 -1.17 -9.54 -19.55
C LYS A 139 -1.40 -8.47 -20.63
N SER A 140 -0.49 -7.51 -20.74
CA SER A 140 -0.54 -6.50 -21.81
C SER A 140 -0.43 -7.14 -23.21
N LEU A 141 0.41 -8.18 -23.36
CA LEU A 141 0.57 -8.92 -24.60
C LEU A 141 -0.67 -9.76 -24.93
N GLU A 142 -1.28 -10.40 -23.94
CA GLU A 142 -2.54 -11.15 -24.10
C GLU A 142 -3.69 -10.25 -24.56
N SER A 143 -3.87 -9.09 -23.91
CA SER A 143 -4.86 -8.08 -24.31
C SER A 143 -4.61 -7.58 -25.74
N ASN A 144 -3.36 -7.30 -26.11
CA ASN A 144 -3.01 -6.87 -27.47
C ASN A 144 -3.30 -7.96 -28.52
N LEU A 145 -3.02 -9.23 -28.21
CA LEU A 145 -3.33 -10.36 -29.08
C LEU A 145 -4.85 -10.53 -29.29
N GLN A 146 -5.63 -10.34 -28.24
CA GLN A 146 -7.09 -10.44 -28.29
C GLN A 146 -7.70 -9.28 -29.09
N ASN A 147 -7.22 -8.05 -28.87
CA ASN A 147 -7.62 -6.87 -29.64
C ASN A 147 -7.24 -6.98 -31.13
N LYS A 148 -6.08 -7.56 -31.44
CA LYS A 148 -5.66 -7.80 -32.83
C LYS A 148 -6.58 -8.81 -33.53
N LYS A 149 -6.89 -9.94 -32.88
CA LYS A 149 -7.85 -10.93 -33.39
C LYS A 149 -9.24 -10.33 -33.58
N GLU A 150 -9.73 -9.52 -32.64
CA GLU A 150 -11.04 -8.87 -32.78
C GLU A 150 -11.05 -7.82 -33.91
N LYS A 151 -9.97 -7.05 -34.10
CA LYS A 151 -9.84 -6.13 -35.24
C LYS A 151 -9.83 -6.88 -36.57
N GLU A 152 -9.05 -7.96 -36.68
CA GLU A 152 -9.00 -8.79 -37.88
C GLU A 152 -10.35 -9.43 -38.20
N LEU A 153 -11.07 -9.93 -37.17
CA LEU A 153 -12.41 -10.49 -37.33
C LEU A 153 -13.43 -9.43 -37.76
N THR A 154 -13.39 -8.25 -37.16
CA THR A 154 -14.30 -7.14 -37.49
C THR A 154 -14.04 -6.62 -38.90
N GLN A 155 -12.77 -6.52 -39.29
CA GLN A 155 -12.38 -6.11 -40.64
C GLN A 155 -12.76 -7.16 -41.69
N GLY A 156 -12.65 -8.46 -41.37
CA GLY A 156 -13.13 -9.56 -42.22
C GLY A 156 -14.65 -9.58 -42.40
N LEU A 157 -15.40 -9.28 -41.33
CA LEU A 157 -16.87 -9.16 -41.37
C LEU A 157 -17.33 -7.93 -42.17
N LEU A 158 -16.65 -6.79 -42.03
CA LEU A 158 -16.92 -5.57 -42.81
C LEU A 158 -16.59 -5.73 -44.30
N GLN A 159 -15.65 -6.63 -44.63
CA GLN A 159 -15.29 -6.98 -46.01
C GLN A 159 -16.11 -8.15 -46.57
N GLY A 160 -17.10 -8.68 -45.82
CA GLY A 160 -18.00 -9.72 -46.31
C GLY A 160 -17.35 -11.07 -46.62
N LYS A 161 -16.19 -11.41 -46.00
CA LYS A 161 -15.51 -12.69 -46.22
C LYS A 161 -15.69 -13.62 -45.03
N ALA A 162 -16.51 -14.66 -45.20
CA ALA A 162 -16.46 -15.85 -44.35
C ALA A 162 -15.14 -16.61 -44.59
N VAL A 163 -14.54 -17.09 -43.50
CA VAL A 163 -13.22 -17.77 -43.41
C VAL A 163 -13.17 -18.99 -44.37
N ILE A 164 -12.09 -19.21 -45.14
CA ILE A 164 -11.04 -20.23 -44.91
C ILE A 164 -9.90 -20.14 -45.98
N GLN A 165 -8.65 -20.09 -45.47
CA GLN A 165 -7.34 -20.56 -45.99
C GLN A 165 -6.56 -19.86 -47.14
N PRO A 166 -5.21 -20.07 -47.20
CA PRO A 166 -4.24 -18.98 -47.25
C PRO A 166 -3.62 -18.80 -48.63
N SER A 167 -3.32 -17.55 -49.00
CA SER A 167 -2.22 -17.27 -49.93
C SER A 167 -1.91 -15.78 -50.01
N ALA A 168 -0.62 -15.51 -49.88
CA ALA A 168 0.21 -14.62 -50.70
C ALA A 168 -0.25 -13.17 -50.97
N ASP A 169 0.68 -12.28 -50.62
CA ASP A 169 0.92 -10.97 -51.21
C ASP A 169 -0.27 -10.02 -51.37
N SER A 170 -0.39 -9.12 -50.39
CA SER A 170 -0.73 -7.73 -50.71
C SER A 170 0.08 -6.79 -49.84
N LYS A 171 0.86 -5.95 -50.52
CA LYS A 171 1.59 -4.82 -49.95
C LYS A 171 0.59 -3.83 -49.40
N GLU A 172 0.56 -3.63 -48.09
CA GLU A 172 -0.19 -2.54 -47.47
C GLU A 172 0.74 -1.66 -46.63
N ASN A 173 0.60 -0.36 -46.83
CA ASN A 173 1.40 0.70 -46.25
C ASN A 173 1.39 0.63 -44.72
N HIS A 174 2.51 0.20 -44.15
CA HIS A 174 2.78 0.37 -42.73
C HIS A 174 2.97 1.85 -42.40
N HIS A 175 1.89 2.50 -41.97
CA HIS A 175 2.03 3.56 -40.98
C HIS A 175 2.61 2.92 -39.72
N LYS A 176 3.95 2.95 -39.62
CA LYS A 176 4.67 2.71 -38.38
C LYS A 176 4.22 3.77 -37.39
N HIS A 177 3.19 3.47 -36.60
CA HIS A 177 3.11 4.04 -35.27
C HIS A 177 4.39 3.58 -34.57
N LYS A 178 5.34 4.50 -34.42
CA LYS A 178 6.38 4.38 -33.42
C LYS A 178 5.66 4.25 -32.09
N GLU A 179 5.44 3.03 -31.64
CA GLU A 179 5.19 2.76 -30.23
C GLU A 179 6.46 3.21 -29.51
N ASN A 180 6.39 4.41 -28.93
CA ASN A 180 7.37 4.84 -27.95
C ASN A 180 7.28 3.84 -26.78
N HIS A 181 8.14 2.83 -26.82
CA HIS A 181 8.42 1.91 -25.73
C HIS A 181 9.22 2.61 -24.62
N ASP A 182 8.71 3.72 -24.09
CA ASP A 182 9.30 4.44 -22.96
C ASP A 182 8.20 4.95 -22.01
N SER A 183 7.27 4.06 -21.65
CA SER A 183 6.63 4.17 -20.34
C SER A 183 7.10 2.97 -19.54
N HIS A 184 8.07 3.18 -18.65
CA HIS A 184 8.23 2.30 -17.51
C HIS A 184 6.82 2.12 -16.90
N ASN A 185 6.28 0.91 -16.91
CA ASN A 185 5.09 0.55 -16.12
C ASN A 185 5.49 0.81 -14.66
N GLU A 186 5.21 2.03 -14.17
CA GLU A 186 5.48 2.40 -12.79
C GLU A 186 4.44 1.74 -11.92
N ILE A 187 4.77 0.57 -11.39
CA ILE A 187 3.96 -0.09 -10.36
C ILE A 187 3.93 0.84 -9.14
N SER A 188 2.78 1.44 -8.87
CA SER A 188 2.61 2.40 -7.78
C SER A 188 1.84 1.81 -6.59
N HIS A 189 0.93 0.86 -6.80
CA HIS A 189 -0.01 0.39 -5.77
C HIS A 189 0.41 -0.90 -5.05
N LEU A 190 1.71 -1.07 -4.78
CA LEU A 190 2.27 -2.32 -4.23
C LEU A 190 1.61 -2.81 -2.94
N TRP A 191 1.08 -1.90 -2.13
CA TRP A 191 0.42 -2.23 -0.87
C TRP A 191 -0.92 -2.93 -1.05
N LEU A 192 -1.56 -2.89 -2.22
CA LEU A 192 -2.88 -3.54 -2.39
C LEU A 192 -2.78 -5.06 -2.44
N SER A 193 -1.62 -5.62 -2.81
CA SER A 193 -1.32 -7.06 -2.75
C SER A 193 -1.19 -7.55 -1.30
N LEU A 194 -1.95 -8.59 -0.92
CA LEU A 194 -1.84 -9.17 0.42
C LEU A 194 -0.58 -10.01 0.59
N ASN A 195 0.02 -10.51 -0.50
CA ASN A 195 1.35 -11.12 -0.42
C ASN A 195 2.43 -10.06 -0.13
N ASN A 196 2.35 -8.90 -0.76
CA ASN A 196 3.23 -7.77 -0.45
C ASN A 196 2.98 -7.25 0.96
N ALA A 197 1.74 -7.25 1.45
CA ALA A 197 1.40 -6.86 2.82
C ALA A 197 2.18 -7.66 3.87
N LYS A 198 2.37 -8.98 3.66
CA LYS A 198 3.19 -9.82 4.55
C LYS A 198 4.66 -9.38 4.55
N ILE A 199 5.21 -9.07 3.37
CA ILE A 199 6.58 -8.56 3.24
C ILE A 199 6.72 -7.22 3.98
N ILE A 200 5.80 -6.28 3.72
CA ILE A 200 5.77 -4.96 4.36
C ILE A 200 5.73 -5.10 5.89
N ALA A 201 4.84 -5.95 6.42
CA ALA A 201 4.73 -6.22 7.85
C ALA A 201 6.05 -6.72 8.44
N LYS A 202 6.67 -7.72 7.79
CA LYS A 202 7.92 -8.31 8.25
C LYS A 202 9.07 -7.31 8.26
N GLU A 203 9.24 -6.52 7.20
CA GLU A 203 10.30 -5.52 7.09
C GLU A 203 10.14 -4.42 8.14
N ILE A 204 8.91 -3.93 8.36
CA ILE A 204 8.63 -2.95 9.41
C ILE A 204 8.96 -3.53 10.79
N ALA A 205 8.53 -4.76 11.09
CA ALA A 205 8.83 -5.40 12.36
C ALA A 205 10.34 -5.58 12.60
N GLN A 206 11.09 -6.00 11.59
CA GLN A 206 12.55 -6.17 11.69
C GLN A 206 13.27 -4.85 11.98
N ASN A 207 12.85 -3.76 11.32
CA ASN A 207 13.42 -2.45 11.55
C ASN A 207 13.05 -1.90 12.94
N LEU A 208 11.81 -2.11 13.41
CA LEU A 208 11.40 -1.77 14.77
C LEU A 208 12.22 -2.54 15.82
N ILE A 209 12.48 -3.83 15.60
CA ILE A 209 13.33 -4.66 16.46
C ILE A 209 14.78 -4.13 16.51
N SER A 210 15.31 -3.66 15.37
CA SER A 210 16.65 -3.07 15.29
C SER A 210 16.74 -1.75 16.09
N LEU A 211 15.71 -0.91 15.95
CA LEU A 211 15.64 0.41 16.60
C LEU A 211 15.34 0.33 18.10
N ASP A 212 14.58 -0.68 18.54
CA ASP A 212 14.14 -0.82 19.94
C ASP A 212 14.17 -2.29 20.41
N SER A 213 15.39 -2.83 20.49
CA SER A 213 15.65 -4.25 20.77
C SER A 213 15.08 -4.76 22.10
N LYS A 214 14.90 -3.88 23.10
CA LYS A 214 14.27 -4.24 24.38
C LYS A 214 12.80 -4.68 24.21
N ASN A 215 12.11 -4.18 23.19
CA ASN A 215 10.71 -4.51 22.87
C ASN A 215 10.62 -5.56 21.75
N ALA A 216 11.72 -6.24 21.40
CA ALA A 216 11.76 -7.15 20.26
C ALA A 216 10.72 -8.28 20.30
N ASN A 217 10.50 -8.90 21.47
CA ASN A 217 9.49 -9.97 21.60
C ASN A 217 8.07 -9.44 21.37
N PHE A 218 7.77 -8.23 21.85
CA PHE A 218 6.48 -7.59 21.62
C PHE A 218 6.20 -7.37 20.12
N TYR A 219 7.19 -6.87 19.37
CA TYR A 219 7.05 -6.69 17.92
C TYR A 219 6.88 -8.03 17.18
N LYS A 220 7.61 -9.08 17.59
CA LYS A 220 7.48 -10.42 16.99
C LYS A 220 6.09 -11.03 17.22
N GLU A 221 5.57 -10.92 18.44
CA GLU A 221 4.22 -11.43 18.76
C GLU A 221 3.13 -10.69 17.98
N ASN A 222 3.25 -9.37 17.84
CA ASN A 222 2.28 -8.58 17.08
C ASN A 222 2.41 -8.80 15.57
N LEU A 223 3.63 -9.01 15.04
CA LEU A 223 3.83 -9.45 13.67
C LEU A 223 3.11 -10.77 13.41
N ALA A 224 3.28 -11.77 14.28
CA ALA A 224 2.62 -13.07 14.11
C ALA A 224 1.08 -12.96 14.10
N LYS A 225 0.51 -12.10 14.96
CA LYS A 225 -0.93 -11.79 14.94
C LYS A 225 -1.35 -11.12 13.64
N LEU A 226 -0.56 -10.15 13.16
CA LEU A 226 -0.84 -9.44 11.91
C LEU A 226 -0.75 -10.38 10.69
N GLU A 227 0.21 -11.31 10.67
CA GLU A 227 0.31 -12.33 9.63
C GLU A 227 -0.94 -13.22 9.59
N GLN A 228 -1.48 -13.62 10.76
CA GLN A 228 -2.75 -14.34 10.86
C GLN A 228 -3.94 -13.50 10.39
N ASP A 229 -4.00 -12.21 10.76
CA ASP A 229 -5.03 -11.28 10.28
C ASP A 229 -5.01 -11.19 8.74
N ILE A 230 -3.82 -11.06 8.14
CA ILE A 230 -3.63 -11.04 6.68
C ILE A 230 -4.10 -12.35 6.05
N GLU A 231 -3.72 -13.50 6.60
CA GLU A 231 -4.12 -14.82 6.09
C GLU A 231 -5.63 -15.04 6.16
N SER A 232 -6.26 -14.61 7.25
CA SER A 232 -7.71 -14.62 7.39
C SER A 232 -8.37 -13.77 6.30
N SER A 233 -7.84 -12.56 6.05
CA SER A 233 -8.32 -11.66 5.00
C SER A 233 -8.15 -12.26 3.60
N GLN A 234 -7.02 -12.91 3.31
CA GLN A 234 -6.82 -13.66 2.07
C GLN A 234 -7.88 -14.75 1.89
N GLY A 235 -8.20 -15.50 2.95
CA GLY A 235 -9.25 -16.53 2.93
C GLY A 235 -10.65 -15.96 2.66
N LYS A 236 -11.00 -14.84 3.30
CA LYS A 236 -12.29 -14.16 3.07
C LYS A 236 -12.40 -13.64 1.65
N ILE A 237 -11.36 -12.98 1.13
CA ILE A 237 -11.36 -12.47 -0.25
C ILE A 237 -11.53 -13.63 -1.25
N LYS A 238 -10.87 -14.78 -1.01
CA LYS A 238 -11.10 -15.98 -1.84
C LYS A 238 -12.55 -16.43 -1.80
N GLU A 239 -13.20 -16.42 -0.64
CA GLU A 239 -14.61 -16.81 -0.53
C GLU A 239 -15.54 -15.79 -1.20
N ILE A 240 -15.30 -14.48 -1.02
CA ILE A 240 -16.03 -13.40 -1.70
C ILE A 240 -15.99 -13.59 -3.22
N LEU A 241 -14.81 -13.90 -3.76
CA LEU A 241 -14.59 -14.02 -5.20
C LEU A 241 -14.92 -15.41 -5.75
N LYS A 242 -15.24 -16.40 -4.91
CA LYS A 242 -15.45 -17.79 -5.32
C LYS A 242 -16.54 -17.95 -6.38
N ASN A 243 -17.66 -17.25 -6.19
CA ASN A 243 -18.83 -17.32 -7.07
C ASN A 243 -18.83 -16.28 -8.19
N MET A 244 -17.76 -15.48 -8.31
CA MET A 244 -17.62 -14.52 -9.40
C MET A 244 -17.26 -15.27 -10.70
N GLU A 245 -18.27 -15.59 -11.51
CA GLU A 245 -18.10 -16.35 -12.75
C GLU A 245 -17.21 -15.63 -13.77
N ARG A 246 -17.47 -14.32 -13.97
CA ARG A 246 -16.70 -13.47 -14.87
C ARG A 246 -15.71 -12.62 -14.07
N ARG A 247 -14.44 -12.70 -14.44
CA ARG A 247 -13.30 -12.10 -13.71
C ARG A 247 -12.95 -10.68 -14.14
N ASP A 248 -13.57 -10.19 -15.21
CA ASP A 248 -13.37 -8.83 -15.69
C ASP A 248 -14.02 -7.80 -14.76
N PHE A 249 -13.37 -6.65 -14.56
CA PHE A 249 -13.97 -5.48 -13.91
C PHE A 249 -13.34 -4.20 -14.45
N ILE A 250 -14.03 -3.07 -14.29
CA ILE A 250 -13.60 -1.79 -14.90
C ILE A 250 -13.28 -0.77 -13.82
N VAL A 251 -12.10 -0.15 -13.93
CA VAL A 251 -11.65 0.95 -13.07
C VAL A 251 -11.38 2.20 -13.90
N TYR A 252 -11.32 3.36 -13.25
CA TYR A 252 -10.78 4.56 -13.90
C TYR A 252 -9.26 4.48 -14.05
N HIS A 253 -8.54 4.41 -12.94
CA HIS A 253 -7.08 4.34 -12.87
C HIS A 253 -6.67 2.90 -12.52
N PRO A 254 -5.61 2.32 -13.12
CA PRO A 254 -5.14 0.99 -12.77
C PRO A 254 -4.62 0.95 -11.32
N LEU A 255 -5.09 -0.01 -10.52
CA LEU A 255 -4.77 -0.10 -9.09
C LEU A 255 -4.22 -1.45 -8.68
N PHE A 256 -4.64 -2.54 -9.32
CA PHE A 256 -4.50 -3.87 -8.72
C PHE A 256 -3.26 -4.62 -9.23
N GLU A 257 -2.19 -3.91 -9.59
CA GLU A 257 -0.99 -4.56 -10.12
C GLU A 257 -0.45 -5.63 -9.16
N GLY A 258 -0.36 -6.87 -9.65
CA GLY A 258 0.04 -8.03 -8.85
C GLY A 258 -1.10 -8.66 -8.04
N PHE A 259 -2.03 -7.88 -7.50
CA PHE A 259 -3.21 -8.40 -6.78
C PHE A 259 -4.11 -9.24 -7.70
N GLU A 260 -4.26 -8.82 -8.95
CA GLU A 260 -5.03 -9.55 -9.97
C GLU A 260 -4.56 -11.00 -10.14
N SER A 261 -3.25 -11.22 -10.07
CA SER A 261 -2.64 -12.55 -10.18
C SER A 261 -2.94 -13.43 -8.96
N GLU A 262 -3.15 -12.83 -7.78
CA GLU A 262 -3.45 -13.54 -6.53
C GLU A 262 -4.85 -14.14 -6.53
N TYR A 263 -5.79 -13.49 -7.23
CA TYR A 263 -7.22 -13.82 -7.19
C TYR A 263 -7.84 -14.08 -8.57
N ASN A 264 -7.00 -14.22 -9.61
CA ASN A 264 -7.43 -14.47 -10.99
C ASN A 264 -8.44 -13.42 -11.49
N LEU A 265 -8.13 -12.14 -11.31
CA LEU A 265 -8.96 -11.02 -11.75
C LEU A 265 -8.40 -10.34 -13.01
N ILE A 266 -9.27 -9.68 -13.77
CA ILE A 266 -8.92 -8.97 -14.99
C ILE A 266 -9.44 -7.51 -14.91
N GLU A 267 -8.58 -6.60 -14.48
CA GLU A 267 -8.81 -5.15 -14.49
C GLU A 267 -8.72 -4.61 -15.91
N HIS A 268 -9.70 -3.77 -16.25
CA HIS A 268 -9.69 -2.91 -17.42
C HIS A 268 -9.75 -1.46 -16.94
N SER A 269 -8.75 -0.65 -17.27
CA SER A 269 -8.68 0.75 -16.85
C SER A 269 -8.96 1.70 -18.01
N LEU A 270 -9.62 2.83 -17.72
CA LEU A 270 -9.78 3.92 -18.69
C LEU A 270 -8.48 4.72 -18.84
N GLU A 271 -7.75 4.95 -17.75
CA GLU A 271 -6.43 5.56 -17.76
C GLU A 271 -5.32 4.51 -17.90
N LYS A 272 -4.13 4.96 -18.33
CA LYS A 272 -2.87 4.19 -18.20
C LYS A 272 -1.80 5.14 -17.68
N HIS A 273 -1.50 5.02 -16.38
CA HIS A 273 -0.37 5.66 -15.72
C HIS A 273 -0.24 7.17 -16.06
N GLY A 274 -1.31 7.94 -15.85
CA GLY A 274 -1.31 9.39 -16.04
C GLY A 274 -1.48 9.88 -17.50
N LYS A 275 -1.56 8.99 -18.50
CA LYS A 275 -1.98 9.38 -19.86
C LYS A 275 -3.50 9.52 -19.90
N LYS A 276 -3.97 10.72 -20.27
CA LYS A 276 -5.38 10.96 -20.58
C LYS A 276 -5.75 10.30 -21.90
N TYR A 277 -6.83 9.53 -21.86
CA TYR A 277 -7.39 8.85 -23.02
C TYR A 277 -8.53 9.68 -23.64
N GLY A 278 -8.67 9.62 -24.96
CA GLY A 278 -9.61 10.42 -25.73
C GLY A 278 -10.98 9.77 -25.85
N LEU A 279 -11.90 10.43 -26.57
CA LEU A 279 -13.25 9.91 -26.81
C LEU A 279 -13.26 8.51 -27.45
N GLN A 280 -12.30 8.21 -28.32
CA GLN A 280 -12.21 6.89 -28.98
C GLN A 280 -11.95 5.76 -27.99
N ASP A 281 -11.16 6.00 -26.96
CA ASP A 281 -10.85 5.00 -25.94
C ASP A 281 -12.05 4.77 -25.02
N ILE A 282 -12.76 5.84 -24.66
CA ILE A 282 -14.04 5.75 -23.94
C ILE A 282 -15.04 4.92 -24.77
N LEU A 283 -15.14 5.15 -26.08
CA LEU A 283 -16.03 4.39 -26.96
C LEU A 283 -15.61 2.91 -27.06
N ALA A 284 -14.31 2.63 -27.20
CA ALA A 284 -13.80 1.27 -27.26
C ALA A 284 -14.09 0.50 -25.96
N LEU A 285 -13.79 1.09 -24.80
CA LEU A 285 -14.05 0.50 -23.51
C LEU A 285 -15.55 0.37 -23.23
N SER A 286 -16.37 1.36 -23.64
CA SER A 286 -17.84 1.31 -23.55
C SER A 286 -18.42 0.13 -24.34
N ASN A 287 -17.96 -0.08 -25.57
CA ASN A 287 -18.40 -1.19 -26.41
C ASN A 287 -18.01 -2.54 -25.81
N PHE A 288 -16.77 -2.66 -25.32
CA PHE A 288 -16.32 -3.85 -24.61
C PHE A 288 -17.16 -4.11 -23.36
N ALA A 289 -17.34 -3.10 -22.50
CA ALA A 289 -18.10 -3.18 -21.26
C ALA A 289 -19.55 -3.61 -21.48
N LYS A 290 -20.21 -3.09 -22.54
CA LYS A 290 -21.55 -3.53 -22.97
C LYS A 290 -21.56 -5.00 -23.39
N LYS A 291 -20.57 -5.42 -24.17
CA LYS A 291 -20.44 -6.80 -24.66
C LYS A 291 -20.28 -7.80 -23.51
N ILE A 292 -19.50 -7.44 -22.49
CA ILE A 292 -19.31 -8.30 -21.31
C ILE A 292 -20.38 -8.11 -20.24
N GLY A 293 -21.26 -7.11 -20.39
CA GLY A 293 -22.41 -6.88 -19.51
C GLY A 293 -22.09 -6.24 -18.16
N VAL A 294 -20.97 -5.53 -18.03
CA VAL A 294 -20.59 -4.87 -16.75
C VAL A 294 -21.63 -3.84 -16.33
N LYS A 295 -21.97 -3.84 -15.04
CA LYS A 295 -22.95 -2.95 -14.40
C LYS A 295 -22.33 -1.95 -13.44
N ARG A 296 -21.07 -2.14 -13.05
CA ARG A 296 -20.38 -1.23 -12.12
C ARG A 296 -18.99 -0.85 -12.61
N ILE A 297 -18.62 0.40 -12.38
CA ILE A 297 -17.29 0.94 -12.68
C ILE A 297 -16.72 1.55 -11.41
N PHE A 298 -15.47 1.21 -11.08
CA PHE A 298 -14.84 1.62 -9.82
C PHE A 298 -13.92 2.83 -10.02
N THR A 299 -13.98 3.79 -9.12
CA THR A 299 -13.10 4.97 -9.16
C THR A 299 -12.79 5.51 -7.78
N GLN A 300 -11.66 6.20 -7.64
CA GLN A 300 -11.28 6.93 -6.42
C GLN A 300 -11.97 8.30 -6.34
N SER A 301 -12.30 8.88 -7.49
CA SER A 301 -12.97 10.18 -7.59
C SER A 301 -13.76 10.27 -8.90
N GLU A 302 -14.79 11.11 -8.91
CA GLU A 302 -15.57 11.32 -10.13
C GLU A 302 -14.95 12.40 -11.02
N ASN A 303 -14.96 12.16 -12.33
CA ASN A 303 -14.60 13.14 -13.35
C ASN A 303 -15.50 12.99 -14.58
N LYS A 304 -15.37 13.91 -15.54
CA LYS A 304 -16.22 13.93 -16.74
C LYS A 304 -16.09 12.64 -17.56
N ASP A 305 -14.88 12.09 -17.67
CA ASP A 305 -14.59 10.97 -18.57
C ASP A 305 -15.21 9.67 -18.02
N ILE A 306 -15.02 9.39 -16.72
CA ILE A 306 -15.60 8.19 -16.09
C ILE A 306 -17.13 8.28 -16.00
N LYS A 307 -17.70 9.47 -15.79
CA LYS A 307 -19.16 9.71 -15.88
C LYS A 307 -19.69 9.44 -17.27
N THR A 308 -18.97 9.87 -18.30
CA THR A 308 -19.33 9.62 -19.69
C THR A 308 -19.33 8.12 -19.99
N LEU A 309 -18.28 7.40 -19.55
CA LEU A 309 -18.21 5.95 -19.69
C LEU A 309 -19.38 5.25 -18.99
N ALA A 310 -19.63 5.53 -17.71
CA ALA A 310 -20.72 4.93 -16.95
C ALA A 310 -22.10 5.18 -17.57
N THR A 311 -22.37 6.42 -17.97
CA THR A 311 -23.61 6.80 -18.65
C THR A 311 -23.78 6.04 -19.96
N SER A 312 -22.71 5.92 -20.74
CA SER A 312 -22.76 5.27 -22.06
C SER A 312 -23.13 3.79 -21.99
N ILE A 313 -22.88 3.11 -20.86
CA ILE A 313 -23.15 1.68 -20.66
C ILE A 313 -24.27 1.41 -19.64
N ASN A 314 -24.89 2.46 -19.09
CA ASN A 314 -25.84 2.39 -17.98
C ASN A 314 -25.29 1.59 -16.77
N ALA A 315 -24.07 1.94 -16.34
CA ALA A 315 -23.42 1.36 -15.17
C ALA A 315 -23.42 2.33 -13.98
N GLU A 316 -23.41 1.77 -12.78
CA GLU A 316 -23.19 2.48 -11.52
C GLU A 316 -21.72 2.88 -11.38
N LEU A 317 -21.47 4.11 -10.94
CA LEU A 317 -20.14 4.53 -10.46
C LEU A 317 -19.99 4.19 -8.99
N VAL A 318 -19.03 3.33 -8.66
CA VAL A 318 -18.75 2.89 -7.30
C VAL A 318 -17.44 3.49 -6.80
N LEU A 319 -17.52 4.24 -5.71
CA LEU A 319 -16.33 4.82 -5.06
C LEU A 319 -15.56 3.77 -4.24
N ILE A 320 -14.24 3.74 -4.45
CA ILE A 320 -13.28 2.92 -3.70
C ILE A 320 -12.14 3.79 -3.16
N ASN A 321 -11.58 3.42 -2.01
CA ASN A 321 -10.49 4.15 -1.37
C ASN A 321 -9.28 3.22 -1.18
N PRO A 322 -8.33 3.15 -2.13
CA PRO A 322 -7.14 2.31 -1.98
C PRO A 322 -6.17 2.83 -0.91
N MET A 323 -6.36 4.05 -0.41
CA MET A 323 -5.50 4.72 0.58
C MET A 323 -6.02 4.61 2.01
N SER A 324 -7.03 3.77 2.28
CA SER A 324 -7.60 3.63 3.61
C SER A 324 -6.59 3.09 4.63
N LYS A 325 -6.62 3.67 5.83
CA LYS A 325 -5.87 3.17 6.99
C LYS A 325 -6.52 1.93 7.62
N ASP A 326 -7.83 1.73 7.44
CA ASP A 326 -8.51 0.48 7.84
C ASP A 326 -8.24 -0.61 6.79
N TYR A 327 -6.96 -0.94 6.63
CA TYR A 327 -6.40 -1.55 5.43
C TYR A 327 -7.07 -2.88 5.03
N LEU A 328 -7.09 -3.87 5.92
CA LEU A 328 -7.63 -5.21 5.60
C LEU A 328 -9.14 -5.16 5.35
N LYS A 329 -9.90 -4.51 6.22
CA LYS A 329 -11.36 -4.39 6.06
C LYS A 329 -11.73 -3.62 4.80
N ASN A 330 -10.97 -2.58 4.48
CA ASN A 330 -11.18 -1.82 3.26
C ASN A 330 -10.88 -2.66 2.00
N LEU A 331 -9.81 -3.45 2.00
CA LEU A 331 -9.54 -4.39 0.90
C LEU A 331 -10.65 -5.43 0.76
N GLU A 332 -11.11 -6.02 1.86
CA GLU A 332 -12.28 -6.93 1.87
C GLU A 332 -13.50 -6.25 1.25
N SER A 333 -13.83 -5.02 1.68
CA SER A 333 -14.96 -4.25 1.16
C SER A 333 -14.83 -3.89 -0.33
N ILE A 334 -13.63 -3.54 -0.79
CA ILE A 334 -13.39 -3.30 -2.22
C ILE A 334 -13.65 -4.58 -3.02
N MET A 335 -13.22 -5.74 -2.52
CA MET A 335 -13.44 -7.02 -3.20
C MET A 335 -14.90 -7.43 -3.20
N GLU A 336 -15.65 -7.16 -2.12
CA GLU A 336 -17.11 -7.36 -2.10
C GLU A 336 -17.81 -6.51 -3.17
N LYS A 337 -17.36 -5.26 -3.37
CA LYS A 337 -17.88 -4.39 -4.42
C LYS A 337 -17.52 -4.91 -5.82
N ILE A 338 -16.28 -5.36 -6.03
CA ILE A 338 -15.81 -5.92 -7.31
C ILE A 338 -16.53 -7.24 -7.65
N ALA A 339 -16.79 -8.10 -6.67
CA ALA A 339 -17.54 -9.35 -6.88
C ALA A 339 -18.93 -9.10 -7.48
N LYS A 340 -19.51 -7.91 -7.25
CA LYS A 340 -20.82 -7.48 -7.75
C LYS A 340 -20.74 -6.68 -9.04
N SER A 341 -19.66 -6.78 -9.81
CA SER A 341 -19.46 -5.99 -11.05
C SER A 341 -20.58 -6.17 -12.10
N TYR A 342 -21.35 -7.25 -12.02
CA TYR A 342 -22.40 -7.65 -12.98
C TYR A 342 -23.82 -7.58 -12.40
N GLU A 343 -23.97 -7.16 -11.14
CA GLU A 343 -25.25 -6.90 -10.48
C GLU A 343 -25.58 -5.41 -10.58
#